data_AF-A0A100XDQ2-F1
#
_entry.id   AF-A0A100XDQ2-F1
#
_cell.length_a   1.000
_cell.length_b   1.000
_cell.length_c   1.000
_cell.angle_alpha   90.00
_cell.angle_beta   90.00
_cell.angle_gamma   90.00
#
_symmetry.space_group_name_H-M   'P 1'
#
loop_
_entity.id
_entity.type
_entity.pdbx_description
1 polymer ?
#
loop_
_entity_poly.entity_id
_entity_poly.type
_entity_poly.pdbx_seq_one_letter_code
_entity_poly.pdbx_strand_id
1 'polypeptide(L)' 'MVWELNRGKEALMDPRERIPHDDWADQDLLTRSEAAQRLAEEIVDVKARIAAGHDDAITLRRLAAMEAALEQYQAE' A
#
# COMPACT_ATOMS: atom_id res chain seq x y z
N MET A 1 -18.10 10.25 -24.39
CA MET A 1 -17.92 11.63 -23.87
C MET A 1 -17.42 11.63 -22.40
N VAL A 2 -16.43 10.79 -22.05
CA VAL A 2 -15.76 10.83 -20.72
C VAL A 2 -14.27 10.41 -20.83
N TRP A 3 -13.89 9.65 -21.86
CA TRP A 3 -12.51 9.14 -22.03
C TRP A 3 -11.55 10.03 -22.84
N GLU A 4 -11.98 11.20 -23.31
CA GLU A 4 -11.09 12.18 -23.98
C GLU A 4 -10.65 13.34 -23.08
N LEU A 5 -11.26 13.49 -21.90
CA LEU A 5 -11.02 14.63 -20.99
C LEU A 5 -9.81 14.48 -20.05
N ASN A 6 -9.23 13.28 -19.92
CA ASN A 6 -8.13 13.03 -18.98
C ASN A 6 -6.74 12.84 -19.63
N ARG A 7 -6.63 12.90 -20.97
CA ARG A 7 -5.35 12.72 -21.66
C ARG A 7 -4.39 13.93 -21.50
N GLY A 8 -4.85 15.03 -20.92
CA GLY A 8 -4.06 16.25 -20.70
C GLY A 8 -3.51 16.44 -19.27
N LYS A 9 -3.90 15.60 -18.30
CA LYS A 9 -3.50 15.79 -16.89
C LYS A 9 -2.24 15.04 -16.46
N GLU A 10 -1.83 13.99 -17.19
CA GLU A 10 -0.67 13.19 -16.79
C GLU A 10 0.69 13.80 -17.19
N ALA A 11 0.71 14.88 -17.96
CA ALA A 11 1.95 15.47 -18.49
C ALA A 11 2.55 16.60 -17.63
N LEU A 12 1.92 17.04 -16.54
CA LEU A 12 2.38 18.20 -15.76
C LEU A 12 2.01 18.03 -14.28
N MET A 13 2.63 17.09 -13.57
CA MET A 13 2.95 17.44 -12.17
C MET A 13 4.23 18.26 -12.23
N ASP A 14 4.13 19.54 -11.92
CA ASP A 14 5.29 20.41 -11.78
C ASP A 14 6.21 19.75 -10.72
N PRO A 15 7.50 19.52 -10.98
CA PRO A 15 8.43 19.02 -9.97
C PRO A 15 8.42 19.83 -8.67
N ARG A 16 7.96 21.09 -8.70
CA ARG A 16 7.77 21.97 -7.54
C ARG A 16 6.49 21.69 -6.75
N GLU A 17 5.53 20.95 -7.33
CA GLU A 17 4.35 20.41 -6.64
C GLU A 17 4.68 19.06 -5.95
N ARG A 18 5.86 18.49 -6.22
CA ARG A 18 6.37 17.38 -5.40
C ARG A 18 6.82 17.96 -4.06
N ILE A 19 6.39 17.34 -2.98
CA ILE A 19 6.87 17.65 -1.64
C ILE A 19 8.41 17.60 -1.69
N PRO A 20 9.11 18.70 -1.31
CA PRO A 20 10.57 18.70 -1.22
C PRO A 20 11.05 17.48 -0.45
N HIS A 21 12.14 16.86 -0.89
CA HIS A 21 12.67 15.65 -0.25
C HIS A 21 12.94 15.87 1.25
N ASP A 22 13.35 17.07 1.63
CA ASP A 22 13.60 17.46 3.03
C ASP A 22 12.31 17.52 3.86
N ASP A 23 11.16 17.75 3.22
CA ASP A 23 9.83 17.75 3.83
C ASP A 23 9.20 16.34 3.81
N TRP A 24 9.90 15.30 3.32
CA TRP A 24 9.43 13.91 3.44
C TRP A 24 9.49 13.42 4.89
N ALA A 25 10.41 13.96 5.69
CA ALA A 25 10.54 13.65 7.10
C ALA A 25 9.39 14.25 7.95
N ASP A 26 8.71 15.28 7.44
CA ASP A 26 7.56 15.93 8.08
C ASP A 26 6.23 15.21 7.76
N GLN A 27 6.26 14.15 6.93
CA GLN A 27 5.14 13.21 6.88
C GLN A 27 5.17 12.37 8.16
N ASP A 28 4.01 12.24 8.79
CA ASP A 28 3.80 11.34 9.94
C ASP A 28 4.01 9.90 9.46
N LEU A 29 5.26 9.45 9.47
CA LEU A 29 5.64 8.11 9.10
C LEU A 29 5.22 7.18 10.22
N LEU A 30 4.60 6.07 9.84
CA LEU A 30 4.25 5.03 10.81
C LEU A 30 5.50 4.57 11.54
N THR A 31 5.40 4.50 12.87
CA THR A 31 6.34 3.69 13.64
C THR A 31 6.28 2.25 13.14
N ARG A 32 7.37 1.49 13.35
CA ARG A 32 7.42 0.07 12.99
C ARG A 32 6.21 -0.71 13.55
N SER A 33 5.85 -0.43 14.80
CA SER A 33 4.73 -1.07 15.49
C SER A 33 3.38 -0.72 14.86
N GLU A 34 3.16 0.54 14.47
CA GLU A 34 1.93 0.95 13.78
C GLU A 34 1.85 0.36 12.36
N ALA A 35 2.98 0.28 11.65
CA ALA A 35 3.06 -0.39 10.35
C ALA A 35 2.74 -1.88 10.48
N ALA A 36 3.29 -2.56 11.50
CA ALA A 36 3.01 -3.95 11.79
C ALA A 36 1.53 -4.19 12.12
N GLN A 37 0.93 -3.32 12.94
CA GLN A 37 -0.49 -3.41 13.29
C GLN A 37 -1.37 -3.26 12.04
N ARG A 38 -1.15 -2.22 11.24
CA ARG A 38 -1.92 -1.99 10.01
C ARG A 38 -1.77 -3.14 9.01
N LEU A 39 -0.57 -3.69 8.89
CA LEU A 39 -0.33 -4.85 8.03
C LEU A 39 -1.09 -6.09 8.53
N ALA A 40 -1.14 -6.32 9.85
CA ALA A 40 -1.89 -7.42 10.43
C ALA A 40 -3.40 -7.29 10.17
N GLU A 41 -3.95 -6.08 10.27
CA GLU A 41 -5.35 -5.79 9.94
C GLU A 41 -5.65 -6.09 8.46
N GLU A 42 -4.81 -5.63 7.53
CA GLU A 42 -4.97 -5.93 6.10
C GLU A 42 -4.89 -7.43 5.79
N ILE A 43 -3.99 -8.17 6.46
CA ILE A 43 -3.90 -9.63 6.32
C ILE A 43 -5.22 -10.31 6.71
N VAL A 44 -5.89 -9.85 7.78
CA VAL A 44 -7.19 -10.37 8.19
C VAL A 44 -8.24 -10.14 7.09
N ASP A 45 -8.29 -8.93 6.54
CA ASP A 45 -9.25 -8.58 5.48
C ASP A 45 -9.01 -9.39 4.20
N VAL A 46 -7.75 -9.57 3.81
CA VAL A 46 -7.39 -10.39 2.64
C VAL A 46 -7.74 -11.86 2.86
N LYS A 47 -7.52 -12.40 4.07
CA LYS A 47 -7.96 -13.76 4.42
C LYS A 47 -9.49 -13.90 4.36
N ALA A 48 -10.24 -12.89 4.81
CA ALA A 48 -11.69 -12.88 4.72
C ALA A 48 -12.16 -12.88 3.26
N ARG A 49 -11.50 -12.12 2.38
CA ARG A 49 -11.79 -12.11 0.94
C ARG A 49 -11.49 -13.46 0.26
N ILE A 50 -10.39 -14.11 0.63
CA ILE A 50 -10.05 -15.46 0.18
C ILE A 50 -11.14 -16.44 0.61
N ALA A 51 -11.59 -16.39 1.87
CA ALA A 51 -12.67 -17.23 2.38
C ALA A 51 -14.01 -16.99 1.65
N ALA A 52 -14.22 -15.78 1.12
CA ALA A 52 -15.37 -15.45 0.27
C ALA A 52 -15.22 -15.90 -1.21
N GLY A 53 -14.13 -16.58 -1.57
CA GLY A 53 -13.89 -17.11 -2.92
C GLY A 53 -13.10 -16.19 -3.85
N HIS A 54 -12.38 -15.20 -3.32
CA HIS A 54 -11.45 -14.35 -4.07
C HIS A 54 -9.99 -14.82 -3.93
N ASP A 55 -9.75 -16.11 -4.16
CA ASP A 55 -8.46 -16.80 -3.94
C ASP A 55 -7.62 -16.93 -5.22
N ASP A 56 -7.68 -15.93 -6.09
CA ASP A 56 -6.86 -15.93 -7.30
C ASP A 56 -5.35 -15.94 -6.97
N ALA A 57 -4.54 -16.43 -7.92
CA ALA A 57 -3.11 -16.63 -7.71
C ALA A 57 -2.36 -15.34 -7.32
N ILE A 58 -2.84 -14.16 -7.75
CA ILE A 58 -2.23 -12.88 -7.39
C ILE A 58 -2.55 -12.56 -5.93
N THR A 59 -3.79 -12.76 -5.50
CA THR A 59 -4.24 -12.56 -4.12
C THR A 59 -3.48 -13.49 -3.16
N LEU A 60 -3.33 -14.77 -3.49
CA LEU A 60 -2.57 -15.73 -2.68
C LEU A 60 -1.09 -15.36 -2.56
N ARG A 61 -0.46 -14.95 -3.68
CA ARG A 61 0.95 -14.50 -3.66
C ARG A 61 1.13 -13.23 -2.83
N ARG A 62 0.17 -12.31 -2.90
CA ARG A 62 0.19 -11.09 -2.07
C ARG A 62 0.07 -11.44 -0.60
N LEU A 63 -0.83 -12.35 -0.23
CA LEU A 63 -0.97 -12.80 1.15
C LEU A 63 0.35 -13.33 1.70
N ALA A 64 1.01 -14.23 0.97
CA ALA A 64 2.30 -14.78 1.40
C ALA A 64 3.37 -13.69 1.59
N ALA A 65 3.41 -12.69 0.71
CA ALA A 65 4.35 -11.57 0.84
C ALA A 65 4.04 -10.69 2.06
N MET A 66 2.75 -10.44 2.35
CA MET A 66 2.33 -9.68 3.53
C MET A 66 2.67 -10.41 4.83
N GLU A 67 2.46 -11.72 4.89
CA GLU A 67 2.81 -12.53 6.06
C GLU A 67 4.32 -12.52 6.32
N ALA A 68 5.13 -12.67 5.26
CA ALA A 68 6.59 -12.58 5.38
C ALA A 68 7.07 -11.18 5.81
N ALA A 69 6.42 -10.11 5.35
CA ALA A 69 6.75 -8.75 5.77
C ALA A 69 6.35 -8.50 7.23
N LEU A 70 5.23 -9.05 7.70
CA LEU A 70 4.82 -8.94 9.10
C LEU A 70 5.80 -9.65 10.03
N GLU A 71 6.29 -10.83 9.65
CA GLU A 71 7.34 -11.54 10.39
C GLU A 71 8.60 -10.68 10.54
N GLN A 72 9.02 -9.99 9.47
CA GLN A 72 10.16 -9.07 9.54
C GLN A 72 9.90 -7.94 10.55
N TYR A 73 8.70 -7.36 10.59
CA TYR A 73 8.40 -6.33 11.58
C TYR A 73 8.45 -6.84 13.03
N GLN A 74 8.15 -8.12 13.26
CA GLN A 74 8.09 -8.74 14.60
C GLN A 74 9.42 -9.33 15.09
N ALA A 75 10.40 -9.54 14.20
CA ALA A 75 11.66 -10.21 14.51
C ALA A 75 12.75 -9.30 15.13
N GLU A 76 12.49 -8.00 15.29
CA GLU A 76 13.40 -7.00 15.89
C GLU A 76 12.82 -6.42 17.18
#